data_AF-A0A9D4QC31-F1
#
_entry.id   AF-A0A9D4QC31-F1
#
_cell.length_a   1.000
_cell.length_b   1.000
_cell.length_c   1.000
_cell.angle_alpha   90.00
_cell.angle_beta   90.00
_cell.angle_gamma   90.00
#
_symmetry.space_group_name_H-M   'P 1'
#
loop_
_entity.id
_entity.type
_entity.pdbx_description
1 polymer ?
#
loop_
_entity_poly.entity_id
_entity_poly.type
_entity_poly.pdbx_seq_one_letter_code
_entity_poly.pdbx_strand_id
1 'polypeptide(L)' 'MAIVDSNCQYIRIDVGPEGRQSDGLVLKNSKSGEKLLKGTLGLPPTGFLPGTRTVASYAFVGDEAF' A
#
# COMPACT_ATOMS: atom_id res chain seq x y z
N MET A 1 -7.19 7.80 -0.70
CA MET A 1 -6.39 6.59 -0.93
C MET A 1 -6.74 5.55 0.13
N ALA A 2 -6.86 4.29 -0.24
CA ALA A 2 -7.07 3.21 0.72
C ALA A 2 -6.09 2.08 0.44
N ILE A 3 -5.59 1.45 1.51
CA ILE A 3 -4.77 0.25 1.46
C ILE A 3 -5.64 -0.89 1.96
N VAL A 4 -5.76 -1.94 1.16
CA VAL A 4 -6.52 -3.16 1.48
C VAL A 4 -5.63 -4.38 1.53
N ASP A 5 -6.03 -5.39 2.29
CA ASP A 5 -5.39 -6.70 2.26
C ASP A 5 -5.89 -7.54 1.08
N SER A 6 -5.36 -8.76 0.95
CA SER A 6 -5.79 -9.71 -0.08
C SER A 6 -7.24 -10.19 0.06
N ASN A 7 -7.90 -9.93 1.20
CA ASN A 7 -9.31 -10.25 1.46
C ASN A 7 -10.21 -9.02 1.22
N CYS A 8 -9.68 -7.96 0.60
CA CYS A 8 -10.37 -6.69 0.38
C CYS A 8 -10.81 -5.98 1.68
N GLN A 9 -10.12 -6.24 2.80
CA GLN A 9 -10.36 -5.54 4.06
C GLN A 9 -9.49 -4.30 4.16
N TYR A 10 -10.08 -3.17 4.55
CA TYR A 10 -9.34 -1.91 4.73
C TYR A 10 -8.34 -2.01 5.88
N ILE A 11 -7.06 -1.87 5.55
CA ILE A 11 -5.97 -1.79 6.53
C ILE A 11 -5.73 -0.33 6.92
N ARG A 12 -5.79 0.58 5.94
CA ARG A 12 -5.66 2.04 6.15
C ARG A 12 -6.45 2.84 5.12
N ILE A 13 -6.90 4.00 5.53
CA ILE A 13 -7.55 4.98 4.66
C ILE A 13 -6.90 6.34 4.91
N ASP A 14 -6.38 6.96 3.85
CA ASP A 14 -5.95 8.35 3.85
C ASP A 14 -6.97 9.18 3.07
N VAL A 15 -7.63 10.08 3.79
CA VAL A 15 -8.59 11.02 3.22
C VAL A 15 -7.82 12.23 2.69
N GLY A 16 -7.88 12.42 1.37
CA GLY A 16 -7.21 13.53 0.68
C GLY A 16 -8.01 14.84 0.75
N PRO A 17 -7.37 15.98 0.45
CA PRO A 17 -8.04 17.27 0.31
C PRO A 17 -8.94 17.31 -0.95
N GLU A 18 -9.81 18.32 -1.04
CA GLU A 18 -10.79 18.44 -2.12
C GLU A 18 -10.15 18.47 -3.54
N GLY A 19 -10.37 17.39 -4.28
CA GLY A 19 -10.55 17.31 -5.73
C GLY A 19 -9.43 17.75 -6.70
N ARG A 20 -8.31 18.30 -6.22
CA ARG A 20 -7.28 18.90 -7.11
C ARG A 20 -5.90 18.27 -7.05
N GLN A 21 -5.66 17.32 -6.17
CA GLN A 21 -4.36 16.64 -6.10
C GLN A 21 -4.44 15.29 -6.83
N SER A 22 -3.43 15.04 -7.67
CA SER A 22 -3.22 13.72 -8.28
C SER A 22 -3.03 12.66 -7.19
N ASP A 23 -3.48 11.44 -7.48
CA ASP A 23 -3.36 10.27 -6.64
C ASP A 23 -1.92 9.98 -6.18
N GLY A 24 -0.92 10.15 -7.07
CA GLY A 24 0.50 10.05 -6.70
C GLY A 24 0.98 11.15 -5.73
N LEU A 25 0.40 12.36 -5.83
CA LEU A 25 0.64 13.45 -4.87
C LEU A 25 -0.02 13.16 -3.52
N VAL A 26 -1.22 12.58 -3.53
CA VAL A 26 -1.92 12.13 -2.31
C VAL A 26 -1.14 11.01 -1.63
N LEU A 27 -0.63 10.02 -2.38
CA LEU A 27 0.25 8.97 -1.85
C LEU A 27 1.48 9.60 -1.21
N LYS A 28 2.26 10.39 -1.96
CA LYS A 28 3.51 11.01 -1.48
C LYS A 28 3.32 11.87 -0.23
N ASN A 29 2.22 12.61 -0.14
CA ASN A 29 1.96 13.53 0.98
C ASN A 29 1.19 12.87 2.14
N SER A 30 0.71 11.64 2.00
CA SER A 30 0.03 10.92 3.06
C SER A 30 1.01 10.31 4.07
N LYS A 31 0.54 10.13 5.32
CA LYS A 31 1.32 9.41 6.34
C LYS A 31 1.59 7.96 5.94
N SER A 32 0.68 7.33 5.20
CA SER A 32 0.89 5.97 4.72
C SER A 32 1.95 5.92 3.63
N GLY A 33 1.96 6.85 2.67
CA GLY A 33 3.01 6.91 1.67
C GLY A 33 4.38 7.26 2.24
N GLU A 34 4.46 8.15 3.24
CA GLU A 34 5.71 8.40 3.97
C GLU A 34 6.23 7.11 4.64
N LYS A 35 5.35 6.38 5.34
CA LYS A 35 5.72 5.12 6.00
C LYS A 35 6.07 4.01 5.00
N LEU A 36 5.41 3.98 3.85
CA LEU A 36 5.70 3.06 2.76
C LEU A 36 7.11 3.29 2.23
N LEU A 37 7.43 4.53 1.86
CA LEU A 37 8.75 4.92 1.35
C LEU A 37 9.87 4.71 2.38
N LYS A 38 9.57 4.88 3.67
CA LYS A 38 10.50 4.61 4.78
C LYS A 38 10.56 3.13 5.18
N GLY A 39 9.75 2.24 4.61
CA GLY A 39 9.68 0.83 5.01
C GLY A 39 9.15 0.60 6.44
N THR A 40 8.45 1.56 7.02
CA THR A 40 7.93 1.55 8.41
C THR A 40 6.43 1.32 8.48
N LEU A 41 5.82 0.84 7.39
CA LEU A 41 4.39 0.53 7.32
C LEU A 41 3.99 -0.67 8.20
N GLY A 42 4.97 -1.48 8.63
CA GLY A 42 4.74 -2.69 9.41
C GLY A 42 4.25 -3.87 8.56
N LEU A 43 4.72 -3.97 7.32
CA LEU A 43 4.41 -5.11 6.45
C LEU A 43 4.93 -6.41 7.08
N PRO A 44 4.22 -7.53 6.88
CA PRO A 44 4.72 -8.82 7.33
C PRO A 44 6.07 -9.13 6.64
N PRO A 45 6.93 -9.91 7.30
CA PRO A 45 8.17 -10.38 6.69
C PRO A 45 7.88 -11.22 5.44
N THR A 46 8.90 -11.36 4.59
CA THR A 46 8.88 -12.28 3.44
C THR A 46 8.37 -13.66 3.82
N GLY A 47 7.50 -14.22 2.99
CA GLY A 47 6.84 -15.50 3.24
C GLY A 47 6.87 -16.41 2.00
N PHE A 48 6.49 -17.66 2.20
CA PHE A 48 6.29 -18.60 1.09
C PHE A 48 4.96 -18.31 0.38
N LEU A 49 4.97 -18.31 -0.96
CA LEU A 49 3.73 -18.26 -1.72
C LEU A 49 2.93 -19.55 -1.46
N PRO A 50 1.58 -19.47 -1.37
CA PRO A 50 0.73 -20.62 -1.09
C PRO A 50 1.01 -21.80 -2.02
N GLY A 51 1.24 -22.98 -1.45
CA GLY A 51 1.49 -24.21 -2.22
C GLY A 51 2.88 -24.30 -2.88
N THR A 52 3.81 -23.39 -2.58
CA THR A 52 5.16 -23.39 -3.18
C THR A 52 6.26 -23.28 -2.12
N ARG A 53 7.51 -23.44 -2.57
CA ARG A 53 8.72 -23.09 -1.79
C ARG A 53 9.33 -21.75 -2.22
N THR A 54 8.59 -20.97 -3.01
CA THR A 54 9.05 -19.67 -3.49
C THR A 54 8.84 -18.63 -2.41
N VAL A 55 9.92 -17.99 -1.98
CA VAL A 55 9.87 -16.87 -1.02
C VAL A 55 9.59 -15.58 -1.78
N ALA A 56 8.60 -14.81 -1.34
CA ALA A 56 8.23 -13.53 -1.92
C ALA A 56 7.99 -12.48 -0.83
N SER A 57 8.31 -11.23 -1.16
CA SER A 57 7.96 -10.06 -0.35
C SER A 57 6.51 -9.66 -0.62
N TYR A 58 5.87 -9.05 0.37
CA TYR A 58 4.58 -8.37 0.15
C TYR A 58 4.79 -7.16 -0.77
N ALA A 59 3.88 -6.99 -1.73
CA ALA A 59 3.88 -5.89 -2.67
C ALA A 59 2.50 -5.22 -2.68
N PHE A 60 2.47 -3.92 -2.96
CA PHE A 60 1.24 -3.21 -3.26
C PHE A 60 0.97 -3.27 -4.76
N VAL A 61 -0.30 -3.47 -5.11
CA VAL A 61 -0.79 -3.36 -6.48
C VAL A 61 -1.69 -2.14 -6.54
N GLY A 62 -1.27 -1.14 -7.32
CA GLY A 62 -2.07 0.04 -7.66
C GLY A 62 -2.62 -0.08 -9.08
N ASP A 63 -3.61 0.74 -9.41
CA ASP A 63 -3.99 0.96 -10.80
C ASP A 63 -3.00 1.93 -11.49
N GLU A 64 -3.17 2.16 -12.79
CA GLU A 64 -2.28 3.02 -13.58
C GLU A 64 -2.27 4.49 -13.12
N ALA A 65 -3.25 4.93 -12.35
CA ALA A 65 -3.30 6.29 -11.82
C ALA A 65 -2.42 6.51 -10.58
N PHE A 66 -1.82 5.44 -10.03
CA PHE A 66 -0.98 5.44 -8.82
C PHE A 66 0.49 5.05 -9.06
#